data_AF-A0A932IPH9-F1
#
_entry.id   AF-A0A932IPH9-F1
#
_cell.length_a   1.000
_cell.length_b   1.000
_cell.length_c   1.000
_cell.angle_alpha   90.00
_cell.angle_beta   90.00
_cell.angle_gamma   90.00
#
_symmetry.space_group_name_H-M   'P 1'
#
loop_
_entity.id
_entity.type
_entity.pdbx_description
1 polymer ?
#
loop_
_entity_poly.entity_id
_entity_poly.type
_entity_poly.pdbx_seq_one_letter_code
_entity_poly.pdbx_strand_id
1 'polypeptide(L)'
;MLDQVLTAVQQQYGPRYDVHIYIMDSLIDRGPTNVFNENITDPYGQLQHCILFWAYLTDKRFDEEDSTMFGMFKNGQLIWTAPFPLPGFLMDLFTSRDINLDGRVDLVTSWSHANSNIDNIRYIWILSWDGNSGTFINDYDPGRRYSNLVTIGNIELIDPDGDDIWDLRVNWYDKWLDEVKIIPLFPILTLPYVTYGWNNMAYGLWTTVRQVAGDEFLPANLLTVTTWCHVSEEEEQYNYTYTWSNSTTSKQMIRSIYLANINTNATSRGPQGWERQMTWLVMGQEWYAFDQRKQYMIKSGKSDNSFGLISTGLPAVVKYFVQGYRPEPMDEDPIKITEDRIINDLINNSVSGFTIGPKDPLLPFNDIDFLDTLNSYTNQSRSLGWIQNQETADKYSSLFTNVKSSLQEGYVAQARASLDTVLQQVVLDSATSLTSEAYALIRFNTEYLKNHLHEK
;
A
#
# COMPACT_ATOMS: atom_id res chain seq x y z
N MET A 1 7.47 -2.22 -35.64
CA MET A 1 8.35 -2.50 -34.47
C MET A 1 8.81 -3.94 -34.49
N LEU A 2 7.92 -4.94 -34.37
CA LEU A 2 8.30 -6.37 -34.44
C LEU A 2 9.18 -6.69 -35.66
N ASP A 3 8.76 -6.31 -36.88
CA ASP A 3 9.55 -6.53 -38.10
C ASP A 3 10.95 -5.91 -38.06
N GLN A 4 11.12 -4.79 -37.37
CA GLN A 4 12.43 -4.12 -37.22
C GLN A 4 13.33 -4.91 -36.27
N VAL A 5 12.79 -5.38 -35.14
CA VAL A 5 13.53 -6.23 -34.20
C VAL A 5 13.88 -7.56 -34.88
N LEU A 6 12.91 -8.20 -35.55
CA LEU A 6 13.11 -9.43 -36.31
C LEU A 6 14.21 -9.26 -37.37
N THR A 7 14.14 -8.20 -38.18
CA THR A 7 15.15 -7.91 -39.19
C THR A 7 16.53 -7.73 -38.56
N ALA A 8 16.64 -6.98 -37.47
CA ALA A 8 17.92 -6.74 -36.79
C ALA A 8 18.50 -8.05 -36.20
N VAL A 9 17.67 -8.86 -35.52
CA VAL A 9 18.09 -10.16 -34.97
C VAL A 9 18.53 -11.10 -36.08
N GLN A 10 17.76 -11.21 -37.17
CA GLN A 10 18.09 -12.09 -38.28
C GLN A 10 19.32 -11.64 -39.07
N GLN A 11 19.58 -10.34 -39.16
CA GLN A 11 20.80 -9.81 -39.76
C GLN A 11 22.04 -10.16 -38.93
N GLN A 12 21.94 -10.09 -37.59
CA GLN A 12 23.07 -10.33 -36.71
C GLN A 12 23.33 -11.83 -36.45
N TYR A 13 22.28 -12.64 -36.35
CA TYR A 13 22.36 -14.02 -35.88
C TYR A 13 21.84 -15.07 -36.87
N GLY A 14 21.27 -14.64 -37.99
CA GLY A 14 20.81 -15.50 -39.09
C GLY A 14 19.29 -15.65 -39.18
N PRO A 15 18.78 -16.11 -40.34
CA PRO A 15 17.35 -16.06 -40.67
C PRO A 15 16.49 -17.11 -39.93
N ARG A 16 17.09 -17.97 -39.11
CA ARG A 16 16.41 -19.10 -38.44
C ARG A 16 15.71 -18.71 -37.14
N TYR A 17 15.91 -17.48 -36.67
CA TYR A 17 15.30 -16.98 -35.45
C TYR A 17 13.88 -16.50 -35.69
N ASP A 18 12.97 -16.98 -34.85
CA ASP A 18 11.68 -16.33 -34.59
C ASP A 18 11.84 -15.41 -33.38
N VAL A 19 11.12 -14.28 -33.37
CA VAL A 19 11.31 -13.20 -32.41
C VAL A 19 9.99 -12.81 -31.78
N HIS A 20 10.03 -12.66 -30.46
CA HIS A 20 8.96 -12.09 -29.68
C HIS A 20 9.47 -10.86 -28.91
N ILE A 21 8.55 -9.97 -28.55
CA ILE A 21 8.89 -8.68 -27.96
C ILE A 21 7.98 -8.33 -26.78
N TYR A 22 8.53 -7.59 -25.84
CA TYR A 22 7.83 -6.79 -24.84
C TYR A 22 8.21 -5.32 -25.04
N ILE A 23 7.18 -4.46 -25.17
CA ILE A 23 7.40 -3.01 -25.26
C ILE A 23 7.67 -2.51 -23.85
N MET A 24 8.89 -2.03 -23.61
CA MET A 24 9.35 -1.52 -22.32
C MET A 24 9.38 0.02 -22.28
N ASP A 25 8.82 0.68 -23.29
CA ASP A 25 8.88 2.14 -23.41
C ASP A 25 8.05 2.82 -22.31
N SER A 26 8.76 3.39 -21.34
CA SER A 26 8.18 4.11 -20.20
C SER A 26 7.40 5.36 -20.61
N LEU A 27 7.53 5.84 -21.86
CA LEU A 27 6.74 6.97 -22.39
C LEU A 27 5.34 6.58 -22.85
N ILE A 28 5.07 5.29 -23.08
CA ILE A 28 3.81 4.82 -23.69
C ILE A 28 2.86 4.20 -22.65
N ASP A 29 3.29 4.03 -21.39
CA ASP A 29 2.55 3.42 -20.26
C ASP A 29 1.64 2.26 -20.69
N ARG A 30 2.20 1.36 -21.51
CA ARG A 30 1.56 0.11 -21.94
C ARG A 30 2.38 -1.02 -21.33
N GLY A 31 2.08 -1.34 -20.07
CA GLY A 31 2.58 -2.56 -19.45
C GLY A 31 2.17 -3.80 -20.25
N PRO A 32 2.83 -4.94 -20.02
CA PRO A 32 2.44 -6.20 -20.65
C PRO A 32 0.96 -6.49 -20.38
N THR A 33 0.20 -6.76 -21.44
CA THR A 33 -1.27 -6.91 -21.38
C THR A 33 -1.72 -8.15 -20.63
N ASN A 34 -0.80 -8.99 -20.18
CA ASN A 34 -1.09 -10.27 -19.57
C ASN A 34 -0.40 -10.37 -18.20
N VAL A 35 -1.25 -10.45 -17.18
CA VAL A 35 -1.09 -11.11 -15.87
C VAL A 35 -0.70 -10.25 -14.66
N PHE A 36 0.13 -9.21 -14.72
CA PHE A 36 0.35 -8.35 -13.54
C PHE A 36 0.46 -6.86 -13.90
N ASN A 37 -0.49 -6.06 -13.43
CA ASN A 37 -0.69 -4.62 -13.69
C ASN A 37 0.39 -3.70 -13.09
N GLU A 38 1.64 -4.13 -12.99
CA GLU A 38 2.69 -3.19 -12.60
C GLU A 38 3.05 -2.32 -13.80
N ASN A 39 2.76 -1.02 -13.70
CA ASN A 39 3.25 -0.04 -14.67
C ASN A 39 4.78 -0.12 -14.73
N ILE A 40 5.33 0.08 -15.92
CA ILE A 40 6.77 0.16 -16.13
C ILE A 40 7.32 1.26 -15.22
N THR A 41 8.21 0.91 -14.28
CA THR A 41 8.79 1.86 -13.34
C THR A 41 10.20 2.22 -13.79
N ASP A 42 10.33 3.39 -14.39
CA ASP A 42 11.58 3.87 -14.98
C ASP A 42 12.02 5.19 -14.34
N PRO A 43 12.44 5.16 -13.05
CA PRO A 43 12.76 6.39 -12.31
C PRO A 43 13.94 7.17 -12.91
N TYR A 44 14.74 6.50 -13.75
CA TYR A 44 15.97 7.05 -14.34
C TYR A 44 15.85 7.32 -15.86
N GLY A 45 14.71 7.05 -16.48
CA GLY A 45 14.52 7.22 -17.93
C GLY A 45 15.34 6.23 -18.79
N GLN A 46 15.81 5.13 -18.20
CA GLN A 46 16.66 4.12 -18.84
C GLN A 46 15.88 3.22 -19.81
N LEU A 47 14.57 3.06 -19.60
CA LEU A 47 13.67 2.24 -20.41
C LEU A 47 12.93 3.02 -21.51
N GLN A 48 13.15 4.32 -21.65
CA GLN A 48 12.58 5.10 -22.74
C GLN A 48 12.98 4.52 -24.10
N HIS A 49 12.01 4.34 -25.00
CA HIS A 49 12.18 3.76 -26.33
C HIS A 49 12.82 2.37 -26.35
N CYS A 50 12.67 1.61 -25.26
CA CYS A 50 13.20 0.26 -25.16
C CYS A 50 12.16 -0.80 -25.53
N ILE A 51 12.64 -1.84 -26.21
CA ILE A 51 11.92 -3.07 -26.49
C ILE A 51 12.80 -4.20 -25.97
N LEU A 52 12.26 -4.97 -25.04
CA LEU A 52 12.84 -6.23 -24.63
C LEU A 52 12.45 -7.27 -25.67
N PHE A 53 13.38 -8.12 -26.10
CA PHE A 53 13.06 -9.22 -27.01
C PHE A 53 13.64 -10.53 -26.52
N TRP A 54 12.99 -11.61 -26.93
CA TRP A 54 13.57 -12.93 -26.92
C TRP A 54 13.36 -13.59 -28.27
N ALA A 55 14.32 -14.41 -28.67
CA ALA A 55 14.29 -15.09 -29.95
C ALA A 55 14.66 -16.55 -29.77
N TYR A 56 14.21 -17.42 -30.65
CA TYR A 56 14.56 -18.84 -30.63
C TYR A 56 14.73 -19.40 -32.03
N LEU A 57 15.57 -20.44 -32.15
CA LEU A 57 15.80 -21.16 -33.40
C LEU A 57 14.58 -22.04 -33.73
N THR A 58 13.97 -21.77 -34.88
CA THR A 58 12.72 -22.41 -35.35
C THR A 58 12.79 -23.91 -35.60
N ASP A 59 13.99 -24.46 -35.72
CA ASP A 59 14.26 -25.88 -35.99
C ASP A 59 14.93 -26.61 -34.82
N LYS A 60 15.04 -25.96 -33.66
CA LYS A 60 15.47 -26.57 -32.40
C LYS A 60 14.33 -26.55 -31.39
N ARG A 61 14.38 -27.47 -30.42
CA ARG A 61 13.50 -27.35 -29.25
C ARG A 61 13.99 -26.23 -28.33
N PHE A 62 13.08 -25.53 -27.64
CA PHE A 62 13.37 -24.38 -26.77
C PHE A 62 14.27 -24.70 -25.56
N ASP A 63 14.36 -25.97 -25.21
CA ASP A 63 15.16 -26.52 -24.11
C ASP A 63 16.56 -26.96 -24.54
N GLU A 64 16.88 -26.89 -25.84
CA GLU A 64 18.23 -27.16 -26.30
C GLU A 64 19.17 -26.00 -25.93
N GLU A 65 20.37 -26.34 -25.50
CA GLU A 65 21.46 -25.38 -25.32
C GLU A 65 21.66 -24.56 -26.61
N ASP A 66 21.83 -23.25 -26.44
CA ASP A 66 21.99 -22.29 -27.54
C ASP A 66 20.79 -22.16 -28.50
N SER A 67 19.58 -22.56 -28.08
CA SER A 67 18.36 -22.38 -28.90
C SER A 67 17.76 -21.00 -28.81
N THR A 68 18.08 -20.22 -27.77
CA THR A 68 17.38 -18.99 -27.40
C THR A 68 18.31 -17.80 -27.24
N MET A 69 17.74 -16.62 -27.36
CA MET A 69 18.42 -15.34 -27.22
C MET A 69 17.52 -14.37 -26.47
N PHE A 70 18.16 -13.46 -25.75
CA PHE A 70 17.50 -12.41 -25.00
C PHE A 70 18.29 -11.11 -25.18
N GLY A 71 17.60 -9.98 -25.31
CA GLY A 71 18.28 -8.71 -25.51
C GLY A 71 17.39 -7.48 -25.49
N MET A 72 18.03 -6.33 -25.72
CA MET A 72 17.41 -5.02 -25.73
C MET A 72 17.58 -4.34 -27.08
N PHE A 73 16.45 -3.86 -27.60
CA PHE A 73 16.38 -3.04 -28.80
C PHE A 73 15.94 -1.64 -28.39
N LYS A 74 16.70 -0.61 -28.77
CA LYS A 74 16.46 0.78 -28.35
C LYS A 74 16.71 1.71 -29.52
N ASN A 75 15.86 2.72 -29.68
CA ASN A 75 15.99 3.74 -30.73
C ASN A 75 16.18 3.15 -32.14
N GLY A 76 15.51 2.04 -32.45
CA GLY A 76 15.61 1.41 -33.77
C GLY A 76 16.85 0.53 -33.98
N GLN A 77 17.63 0.25 -32.94
CA GLN A 77 18.85 -0.56 -33.03
C GLN A 77 18.90 -1.64 -31.95
N LEU A 78 19.52 -2.78 -32.30
CA LEU A 78 19.90 -3.80 -31.34
C LEU A 78 21.12 -3.31 -30.57
N ILE A 79 20.95 -2.98 -29.27
CA ILE A 79 21.99 -2.33 -28.47
C ILE A 79 22.67 -3.28 -27.48
N TRP A 80 21.98 -4.35 -27.07
CA TRP A 80 22.52 -5.32 -26.12
C TRP A 80 21.88 -6.69 -26.32
N THR A 81 22.67 -7.74 -26.09
CA THR A 81 22.19 -9.13 -25.98
C THR A 81 22.84 -9.80 -24.79
N ALA A 82 22.14 -10.76 -24.20
CA ALA A 82 22.66 -11.59 -23.15
C ALA A 82 24.02 -12.21 -23.55
N PRO A 83 25.00 -12.28 -22.62
CA PRO A 83 26.33 -12.84 -22.91
C PRO A 83 26.29 -14.34 -23.21
N PHE A 84 25.17 -15.01 -22.91
CA PHE A 84 24.93 -16.41 -23.21
C PHE A 84 23.43 -16.65 -23.48
N PRO A 85 23.08 -17.69 -24.25
CA PRO A 85 21.71 -18.17 -24.42
C PRO A 85 21.04 -18.53 -23.09
N LEU A 86 19.79 -18.12 -22.91
CA LEU A 86 18.97 -18.43 -21.74
C LEU A 86 18.03 -19.60 -22.05
N PRO A 87 18.35 -20.84 -21.64
CA PRO A 87 17.55 -22.02 -22.03
C PRO A 87 16.08 -21.88 -21.57
N GLY A 88 15.15 -22.26 -22.44
CA GLY A 88 13.71 -22.15 -22.20
C GLY A 88 13.05 -20.95 -22.88
N PHE A 89 11.81 -20.65 -22.48
CA PHE A 89 11.04 -19.55 -23.02
C PHE A 89 10.63 -18.56 -21.93
N LEU A 90 10.70 -17.27 -22.26
CA LEU A 90 10.25 -16.20 -21.37
C LEU A 90 8.75 -16.35 -21.13
N MET A 91 8.38 -16.53 -19.87
CA MET A 91 7.00 -16.63 -19.42
C MET A 91 6.45 -15.26 -19.07
N ASP A 92 7.11 -14.62 -18.11
CA ASP A 92 6.61 -13.42 -17.46
C ASP A 92 7.74 -12.43 -17.23
N LEU A 93 7.45 -11.14 -17.42
CA LEU A 93 8.19 -10.03 -16.86
C LEU A 93 7.44 -9.58 -15.61
N PHE A 94 8.05 -9.79 -14.45
CA PHE A 94 7.39 -9.60 -13.16
C PHE A 94 7.46 -8.15 -12.68
N THR A 95 8.65 -7.53 -12.76
CA THR A 95 8.82 -6.13 -12.40
C THR A 95 9.90 -5.48 -13.25
N SER A 96 9.82 -4.16 -13.33
CA SER A 96 10.82 -3.29 -13.96
C SER A 96 11.03 -2.10 -13.04
N ARG A 97 11.98 -2.20 -12.10
CA ARG A 97 12.31 -1.15 -11.13
C ARG A 97 13.70 -1.40 -10.56
N ASP A 98 14.28 -0.40 -9.94
CA ASP A 98 15.48 -0.59 -9.12
C ASP A 98 15.09 -1.36 -7.84
N ILE A 99 15.51 -2.62 -7.74
CA ILE A 99 15.21 -3.48 -6.58
C ILE A 99 16.39 -3.56 -5.60
N ASN A 100 17.61 -3.19 -6.00
CA ASN A 100 18.81 -3.24 -5.16
C ASN A 100 19.39 -1.86 -4.79
N LEU A 101 18.72 -0.78 -5.22
CA LEU A 101 19.08 0.63 -5.03
C LEU A 101 20.43 1.02 -5.63
N ASP A 102 20.81 0.43 -6.76
CA ASP A 102 22.09 0.72 -7.43
C ASP A 102 22.01 1.83 -8.49
N GLY A 103 20.83 2.44 -8.69
CA GLY A 103 20.59 3.50 -9.67
C GLY A 103 20.29 2.98 -11.07
N ARG A 104 19.95 1.69 -11.21
CA ARG A 104 19.61 1.04 -12.47
C ARG A 104 18.23 0.41 -12.38
N VAL A 105 17.60 0.21 -13.53
CA VAL A 105 16.34 -0.53 -13.58
C VAL A 105 16.64 -2.02 -13.67
N ASP A 106 16.07 -2.80 -12.76
CA ASP A 106 16.15 -4.26 -12.81
C ASP A 106 14.91 -4.84 -13.46
N LEU A 107 15.11 -5.75 -14.42
CA LEU A 107 14.06 -6.53 -15.05
C LEU A 107 14.05 -7.93 -14.46
N VAL A 108 13.03 -8.24 -13.66
CA VAL A 108 12.85 -9.58 -13.09
C VAL A 108 11.99 -10.40 -14.04
N THR A 109 12.57 -11.42 -14.65
CA THR A 109 11.92 -12.27 -15.66
C THR A 109 11.86 -13.72 -15.19
N SER A 110 10.83 -14.46 -15.60
CA SER A 110 10.71 -15.88 -15.34
C SER A 110 10.67 -16.69 -16.64
N TRP A 111 11.35 -17.84 -16.64
CA TRP A 111 11.60 -18.65 -17.82
C TRP A 111 11.20 -20.10 -17.58
N SER A 112 10.38 -20.66 -18.46
CA SER A 112 9.96 -22.06 -18.38
C SER A 112 10.83 -22.94 -19.26
N HIS A 113 11.15 -24.14 -18.79
CA HIS A 113 11.97 -25.10 -19.50
C HIS A 113 11.11 -26.28 -19.97
N ALA A 114 11.08 -26.55 -21.28
CA ALA A 114 10.19 -27.56 -21.87
C ALA A 114 10.51 -29.02 -21.45
N ASN A 115 11.66 -29.25 -20.83
CA ASN A 115 12.15 -30.59 -20.48
C ASN A 115 11.98 -30.96 -18.99
N SER A 116 11.36 -30.11 -18.17
CA SER A 116 10.98 -30.55 -16.83
C SER A 116 9.73 -31.42 -16.94
N ASN A 117 9.82 -32.68 -16.47
CA ASN A 117 8.63 -33.52 -16.26
C ASN A 117 7.64 -32.90 -15.23
N ILE A 118 8.09 -31.82 -14.58
CA ILE A 118 7.32 -30.95 -13.73
C ILE A 118 6.80 -29.81 -14.58
N ASP A 119 5.51 -29.86 -14.90
CA ASP A 119 4.80 -28.67 -15.35
C ASP A 119 4.98 -27.58 -14.27
N ASN A 120 5.50 -26.42 -14.65
CA ASN A 120 5.57 -25.17 -13.89
C ASN A 120 6.88 -24.77 -13.18
N ILE A 121 8.01 -25.50 -13.30
CA ILE A 121 9.29 -24.91 -12.83
C ILE A 121 9.64 -23.70 -13.71
N ARG A 122 9.91 -22.57 -13.06
CA ARG A 122 10.36 -21.33 -13.69
C ARG A 122 11.69 -20.91 -13.10
N TYR A 123 12.64 -20.59 -13.97
CA TYR A 123 13.92 -19.99 -13.62
C TYR A 123 13.79 -18.48 -13.64
N ILE A 124 14.26 -17.82 -12.59
CA ILE A 124 14.16 -16.38 -12.43
C ILE A 124 15.48 -15.73 -12.83
N TRP A 125 15.45 -14.80 -13.76
CA TRP A 125 16.61 -14.01 -14.18
C TRP A 125 16.37 -12.54 -13.85
N ILE A 126 17.40 -11.88 -13.30
CA ILE A 126 17.34 -10.47 -12.93
C ILE A 126 18.39 -9.73 -13.75
N LEU A 127 17.92 -8.89 -14.68
CA LEU A 127 18.76 -8.06 -15.53
C LEU A 127 18.83 -6.64 -14.97
N SER A 128 19.99 -6.23 -14.46
CA SER A 128 20.25 -4.82 -14.13
C SER A 128 20.62 -4.05 -15.40
N TRP A 129 19.86 -3.00 -15.71
CA TRP A 129 19.90 -2.25 -16.96
C TRP A 129 20.23 -0.78 -16.74
N ASP A 130 21.34 -0.30 -17.34
CA ASP A 130 21.80 1.09 -17.17
C ASP A 130 21.30 2.06 -18.27
N GLY A 131 20.49 1.57 -19.21
CA GLY A 131 20.03 2.33 -20.39
C GLY A 131 20.75 1.99 -21.69
N ASN A 132 21.94 1.38 -21.64
CA ASN A 132 22.74 0.99 -22.80
C ASN A 132 23.21 -0.47 -22.75
N SER A 133 23.50 -0.97 -21.55
CA SER A 133 24.01 -2.32 -21.31
C SER A 133 23.31 -2.98 -20.13
N GLY A 134 23.26 -4.31 -20.19
CA GLY A 134 22.64 -5.15 -19.17
C GLY A 134 23.64 -6.10 -18.53
N THR A 135 23.45 -6.39 -17.25
CA THR A 135 24.21 -7.41 -16.51
C THR A 135 23.24 -8.27 -15.69
N PHE A 136 23.39 -9.59 -15.73
CA PHE A 136 22.64 -10.46 -14.84
C PHE A 136 23.20 -10.36 -13.43
N ILE A 137 22.32 -10.09 -12.47
CA ILE A 137 22.67 -9.87 -11.06
C ILE A 137 22.05 -10.93 -10.15
N ASN A 138 21.72 -12.11 -10.67
CA ASN A 138 21.29 -13.27 -9.90
C ASN A 138 22.36 -14.37 -9.89
N ASP A 139 22.33 -15.22 -8.87
CA ASP A 139 23.15 -16.43 -8.80
C ASP A 139 22.74 -17.43 -9.90
N TYR A 140 23.72 -18.07 -10.52
CA TYR A 140 23.51 -19.01 -11.63
C TYR A 140 24.67 -20.02 -11.74
N ASP A 141 24.37 -21.20 -12.27
CA ASP A 141 25.38 -22.22 -12.59
C ASP A 141 26.02 -21.89 -13.95
N PRO A 142 27.30 -21.50 -14.04
CA PRO A 142 27.95 -21.16 -15.31
C PRO A 142 28.17 -22.38 -16.22
N GLY A 143 28.23 -23.59 -15.66
CA GLY A 143 28.40 -24.83 -16.41
C GLY A 143 27.12 -25.22 -17.13
N ARG A 144 25.96 -25.00 -16.51
CA ARG A 144 24.64 -25.30 -17.10
C ARG A 144 23.93 -24.09 -17.70
N ARG A 145 24.39 -22.88 -17.36
CA ARG A 145 23.77 -21.59 -17.72
C ARG A 145 22.31 -21.48 -17.25
N TYR A 146 21.99 -22.06 -16.09
CA TYR A 146 20.69 -21.92 -15.43
C TYR A 146 20.79 -21.00 -14.23
N SER A 147 19.74 -20.20 -14.01
CA SER A 147 19.59 -19.47 -12.76
C SER A 147 19.45 -20.44 -11.58
N ASN A 148 20.07 -20.11 -10.45
CA ASN A 148 19.85 -20.82 -9.20
C ASN A 148 18.58 -20.34 -8.48
N LEU A 149 17.94 -19.29 -8.99
CA LEU A 149 16.65 -18.80 -8.51
C LEU A 149 15.54 -19.51 -9.29
N VAL A 150 14.79 -20.35 -8.58
CA VAL A 150 13.65 -21.08 -9.13
C VAL A 150 12.37 -20.79 -8.36
N THR A 151 11.24 -20.90 -9.04
CA THR A 151 9.90 -20.91 -8.46
C THR A 151 9.02 -21.92 -9.20
N ILE A 152 7.95 -22.37 -8.57
CA ILE A 152 6.90 -23.17 -9.23
C ILE A 152 5.55 -22.43 -9.31
N GLY A 153 5.53 -21.18 -8.86
CA GLY A 153 4.30 -20.42 -8.71
C GLY A 153 4.58 -18.93 -8.74
N ASN A 154 3.90 -18.21 -7.87
CA ASN A 154 3.99 -16.77 -7.82
C ASN A 154 5.38 -16.33 -7.36
N ILE A 155 5.80 -15.19 -7.90
CA ILE A 155 6.92 -14.41 -7.40
C ILE A 155 6.28 -13.22 -6.70
N GLU A 156 6.78 -12.85 -5.53
CA GLU A 156 6.36 -11.67 -4.81
C GLU A 156 7.58 -10.81 -4.50
N LEU A 157 7.48 -9.52 -4.80
CA LEU A 157 8.48 -8.56 -4.39
C LEU A 157 8.16 -8.10 -2.96
N ILE A 158 9.09 -8.33 -2.03
CA ILE A 158 8.93 -8.01 -0.61
C ILE A 158 10.08 -7.13 -0.12
N ASP A 159 9.82 -6.25 0.83
CA ASP A 159 10.84 -5.48 1.56
C ASP A 159 10.72 -5.84 3.05
N PRO A 160 11.33 -6.95 3.49
CA PRO A 160 11.13 -7.46 4.84
C PRO A 160 11.76 -6.61 5.94
N ASP A 161 12.78 -5.82 5.59
CA ASP A 161 13.58 -5.05 6.52
C ASP A 161 13.28 -3.53 6.43
N GLY A 162 12.50 -3.10 5.43
CA GLY A 162 12.08 -1.72 5.25
C GLY A 162 13.18 -0.79 4.78
N ASP A 163 14.19 -1.32 4.10
CA ASP A 163 15.39 -0.60 3.66
C ASP A 163 15.34 -0.16 2.19
N ASP A 164 14.21 -0.38 1.51
CA ASP A 164 13.98 -0.16 0.08
C ASP A 164 14.80 -1.09 -0.84
N ILE A 165 15.51 -2.09 -0.29
CA ILE A 165 16.07 -3.21 -1.05
C ILE A 165 15.04 -4.33 -1.05
N TRP A 166 14.64 -4.73 -2.25
CA TRP A 166 13.55 -5.69 -2.40
C TRP A 166 14.09 -7.09 -2.64
N ASP A 167 13.53 -8.03 -1.91
CA ASP A 167 13.76 -9.46 -2.04
C ASP A 167 12.62 -10.13 -2.84
N LEU A 168 12.90 -11.34 -3.35
CA LEU A 168 11.94 -12.16 -4.06
C LEU A 168 11.48 -13.31 -3.15
N ARG A 169 10.22 -13.26 -2.71
CA ARG A 169 9.56 -14.40 -2.07
C ARG A 169 8.93 -15.29 -3.14
N VAL A 170 9.20 -16.59 -3.08
CA VAL A 170 8.73 -17.58 -4.05
C VAL A 170 8.23 -18.84 -3.35
N ASN A 171 7.50 -19.68 -4.09
CA ASN A 171 7.03 -20.97 -3.60
C ASN A 171 7.90 -22.13 -4.11
N TRP A 172 8.34 -22.99 -3.18
CA TRP A 172 9.05 -24.25 -3.30
C TRP A 172 8.22 -25.37 -2.66
N TYR A 173 7.73 -26.35 -3.41
CA TYR A 173 7.12 -27.54 -2.83
C TYR A 173 8.18 -28.65 -2.71
N ASP A 174 8.30 -29.24 -1.51
CA ASP A 174 9.34 -30.22 -1.15
C ASP A 174 9.55 -31.33 -2.18
N LYS A 175 8.46 -31.83 -2.77
CA LYS A 175 8.49 -32.92 -3.76
C LYS A 175 9.31 -32.62 -5.03
N TRP A 176 9.71 -31.37 -5.24
CA TRP A 176 10.42 -30.94 -6.44
C TRP A 176 11.88 -30.57 -6.22
N LEU A 177 12.33 -30.42 -4.96
CA LEU A 177 13.72 -30.04 -4.66
C LEU A 177 14.72 -31.06 -5.21
N ASP A 178 14.36 -32.34 -5.18
CA ASP A 178 15.17 -33.44 -5.74
C ASP A 178 15.33 -33.34 -7.26
N GLU A 179 14.35 -32.75 -7.97
CA GLU A 179 14.35 -32.66 -9.43
C GLU A 179 15.15 -31.47 -9.96
N VAL A 180 15.05 -30.30 -9.31
CA VAL A 180 15.88 -29.13 -9.66
C VAL A 180 17.35 -29.29 -9.23
N LYS A 181 17.66 -30.27 -8.38
CA LYS A 181 18.99 -30.48 -7.80
C LYS A 181 19.56 -29.23 -7.11
N ILE A 182 18.68 -28.34 -6.68
CA ILE A 182 19.03 -27.17 -5.87
C ILE A 182 18.96 -27.65 -4.43
N ILE A 183 20.14 -27.90 -3.86
CA ILE A 183 20.26 -28.29 -2.45
C ILE A 183 20.54 -27.01 -1.67
N PRO A 184 19.59 -26.52 -0.85
CA PRO A 184 19.84 -25.34 -0.04
C PRO A 184 21.03 -25.60 0.89
N LEU A 185 21.93 -24.62 1.01
CA LEU A 185 23.13 -24.74 1.84
C LEU A 185 22.82 -24.77 3.34
N PHE A 186 21.57 -24.50 3.73
CA PHE A 186 21.08 -24.43 5.10
C PHE A 186 19.59 -24.82 5.14
N PRO A 187 19.07 -25.26 6.31
CA PRO A 187 17.64 -25.55 6.46
C PRO A 187 16.78 -24.30 6.26
N ILE A 188 15.76 -24.39 5.41
CA ILE A 188 14.76 -23.33 5.22
C ILE A 188 13.51 -23.69 6.03
N LEU A 189 13.31 -22.98 7.15
CA LEU A 189 12.20 -23.26 8.08
C LEU A 189 10.85 -22.69 7.59
N THR A 190 10.88 -21.85 6.56
CA THR A 190 9.72 -21.13 6.02
C THR A 190 9.07 -21.85 4.84
N LEU A 191 9.51 -23.06 4.50
CA LEU A 191 8.93 -23.84 3.39
C LEU A 191 7.39 -23.94 3.54
N PRO A 192 6.64 -23.85 2.41
CA PRO A 192 7.12 -23.81 1.03
C PRO A 192 7.69 -22.45 0.58
N TYR A 193 7.77 -21.44 1.45
CA TYR A 193 8.23 -20.11 1.07
C TYR A 193 9.75 -19.97 1.16
N VAL A 194 10.35 -19.44 0.10
CA VAL A 194 11.78 -19.14 0.01
C VAL A 194 11.99 -17.70 -0.39
N THR A 195 12.93 -17.04 0.27
CA THR A 195 13.32 -15.67 -0.02
C THR A 195 14.68 -15.66 -0.69
N TYR A 196 14.76 -15.13 -1.92
CA TYR A 196 16.02 -14.76 -2.55
C TYR A 196 16.26 -13.28 -2.32
N GLY A 197 17.46 -12.94 -1.86
CA GLY A 197 17.77 -11.55 -1.52
C GLY A 197 19.14 -11.12 -1.99
N TRP A 198 19.39 -9.82 -1.87
CA TRP A 198 20.61 -9.18 -2.33
C TRP A 198 21.74 -9.32 -1.31
N ASN A 199 22.92 -9.80 -1.72
CA ASN A 199 24.10 -9.86 -0.85
C ASN A 199 25.15 -8.76 -1.11
N ASN A 200 24.77 -7.67 -1.77
CA ASN A 200 25.64 -6.62 -2.32
C ASN A 200 26.39 -6.97 -3.63
N MET A 201 26.21 -8.17 -4.16
CA MET A 201 26.81 -8.57 -5.44
C MET A 201 25.82 -9.27 -6.37
N ALA A 202 24.99 -10.17 -5.83
CA ALA A 202 23.99 -10.92 -6.57
C ALA A 202 22.79 -11.26 -5.68
N TYR A 203 21.64 -11.42 -6.32
CA TYR A 203 20.46 -12.06 -5.75
C TYR A 203 20.65 -13.57 -5.66
N GLY A 204 20.24 -14.18 -4.56
CA GLY A 204 20.34 -15.62 -4.40
C GLY A 204 19.87 -16.09 -3.04
N LEU A 205 20.04 -17.39 -2.79
CA LEU A 205 19.72 -18.01 -1.51
C LEU A 205 20.93 -17.92 -0.58
N TRP A 206 21.03 -16.81 0.14
CA TRP A 206 22.16 -16.52 1.02
C TRP A 206 21.83 -16.73 2.48
N THR A 207 22.82 -17.12 3.30
CA THR A 207 22.66 -17.25 4.76
C THR A 207 22.43 -15.91 5.45
N THR A 208 22.76 -14.80 4.79
CA THR A 208 22.55 -13.43 5.29
C THR A 208 21.17 -12.89 4.93
N VAL A 209 20.43 -13.55 4.03
CA VAL A 209 19.09 -13.14 3.63
C VAL A 209 18.09 -13.75 4.59
N ARG A 210 17.23 -12.90 5.16
CA ARG A 210 16.13 -13.31 6.03
C ARG A 210 15.12 -14.10 5.22
N GLN A 211 14.83 -15.32 5.64
CA GLN A 211 13.74 -16.10 5.08
C GLN A 211 12.42 -15.64 5.68
N VAL A 212 11.42 -15.38 4.83
CA VAL A 212 10.12 -14.83 5.21
C VAL A 212 9.05 -15.90 5.04
N ALA A 213 8.32 -16.19 6.11
CA ALA A 213 7.23 -17.16 6.05
C ALA A 213 6.02 -16.62 5.28
N GLY A 214 5.17 -17.51 4.77
CA GLY A 214 3.94 -17.13 4.06
C GLY A 214 2.96 -16.38 4.96
N ASP A 215 2.88 -16.76 6.23
CA ASP A 215 1.96 -16.19 7.23
C ASP A 215 2.53 -14.96 7.95
N GLU A 216 3.71 -14.48 7.55
CA GLU A 216 4.39 -13.37 8.18
C GLU A 216 3.82 -12.02 7.73
N PHE A 217 3.51 -11.15 8.70
CA PHE A 217 3.10 -9.78 8.42
C PHE A 217 4.33 -8.89 8.23
N LEU A 218 4.60 -8.52 6.98
CA LEU A 218 5.66 -7.56 6.64
C LEU A 218 5.32 -6.15 7.16
N PRO A 219 6.30 -5.23 7.25
CA PRO A 219 6.04 -3.85 7.64
C PRO A 219 4.95 -3.21 6.77
N ALA A 220 3.96 -2.56 7.40
CA ALA A 220 2.94 -1.73 6.75
C ALA A 220 2.87 -0.33 7.37
N ASN A 221 3.85 0.03 8.20
CA ASN A 221 3.92 1.33 8.87
C ASN A 221 5.08 2.19 8.35
N LEU A 222 5.66 1.87 7.18
CA LEU A 222 6.73 2.67 6.56
C LEU A 222 6.16 3.86 5.78
N LEU A 223 5.26 4.59 6.45
CA LEU A 223 4.53 5.74 5.96
C LEU A 223 4.73 6.92 6.89
N THR A 224 4.52 8.12 6.38
CA THR A 224 4.20 9.30 7.19
C THR A 224 2.89 9.88 6.65
N VAL A 225 1.85 9.85 7.49
CA VAL A 225 0.48 10.18 7.08
C VAL A 225 -0.02 11.41 7.83
N THR A 226 -0.71 12.29 7.12
CA THR A 226 -1.50 13.36 7.73
C THR A 226 -2.96 13.23 7.29
N THR A 227 -3.86 13.59 8.20
CA THR A 227 -5.31 13.52 7.95
C THR A 227 -5.98 14.80 8.41
N TRP A 228 -7.02 15.19 7.68
CA TRP A 228 -7.91 16.29 8.05
C TRP A 228 -9.35 15.86 7.82
N CYS A 229 -10.25 16.27 8.71
CA CYS A 229 -11.68 16.06 8.55
C CYS A 229 -12.43 17.39 8.53
N HIS A 230 -13.29 17.53 7.52
CA HIS A 230 -14.29 18.59 7.46
C HIS A 230 -15.68 18.00 7.66
N VAL A 231 -16.50 18.66 8.47
CA VAL A 231 -17.89 18.26 8.72
C VAL A 231 -18.82 19.37 8.28
N SER A 232 -19.79 19.03 7.43
CA SER A 232 -20.96 19.84 7.12
C SER A 232 -22.23 19.14 7.61
N GLU A 233 -23.33 19.89 7.73
CA GLU A 233 -24.64 19.37 8.11
C GLU A 233 -25.62 19.64 6.96
N GLU A 234 -26.32 18.60 6.52
CA GLU A 234 -27.36 18.63 5.48
C GLU A 234 -28.48 17.66 5.87
N GLU A 235 -29.74 18.11 5.84
CA GLU A 235 -30.92 17.25 6.09
C GLU A 235 -30.84 16.41 7.39
N GLU A 236 -30.41 17.02 8.51
CA GLU A 236 -30.23 16.37 9.83
C GLU A 236 -29.13 15.29 9.86
N GLN A 237 -28.28 15.24 8.84
CA GLN A 237 -27.13 14.35 8.78
C GLN A 237 -25.82 15.16 8.73
N TYR A 238 -24.79 14.61 9.36
CA TYR A 238 -23.43 15.12 9.30
C TYR A 238 -22.67 14.42 8.18
N ASN A 239 -22.04 15.22 7.32
CA ASN A 239 -21.21 14.77 6.22
C ASN A 239 -19.73 14.98 6.56
N TYR A 240 -19.07 13.88 6.92
CA TYR A 240 -17.64 13.84 7.26
C TYR A 240 -16.83 13.63 5.97
N THR A 241 -15.92 14.56 5.68
CA THR A 241 -15.03 14.52 4.50
C THR A 241 -13.59 14.44 4.97
N TYR A 242 -12.90 13.35 4.65
CA TYR A 242 -11.52 13.12 5.07
C TYR A 242 -10.55 13.37 3.91
N THR A 243 -9.50 14.11 4.19
CA THR A 243 -8.32 14.22 3.32
C THR A 243 -7.18 13.43 3.91
N TRP A 244 -6.76 12.37 3.22
CA TRP A 244 -5.60 11.56 3.60
C TRP A 244 -4.42 11.92 2.72
N SER A 245 -3.27 12.22 3.32
CA SER A 245 -2.06 12.57 2.60
C SER A 245 -0.91 11.67 3.01
N ASN A 246 -0.15 11.22 2.01
CA ASN A 246 1.04 10.41 2.19
C ASN A 246 2.27 11.28 1.92
N SER A 247 3.17 11.41 2.89
CA SER A 247 4.40 12.22 2.75
C SER A 247 5.24 11.79 1.55
N THR A 248 6.03 12.70 0.98
CA THR A 248 7.04 12.38 -0.04
C THR A 248 8.18 11.50 0.51
N THR A 249 8.32 11.41 1.83
CA THR A 249 9.30 10.57 2.51
C THR A 249 8.78 9.16 2.82
N SER A 250 7.52 8.88 2.53
CA SER A 250 6.95 7.55 2.74
C SER A 250 7.52 6.55 1.74
N LYS A 251 7.83 5.35 2.24
CA LYS A 251 8.34 4.23 1.42
C LYS A 251 7.22 3.39 0.83
N GLN A 252 6.04 3.40 1.45
CA GLN A 252 4.87 2.66 0.96
C GLN A 252 3.73 3.60 0.55
N MET A 253 2.86 3.09 -0.33
CA MET A 253 1.59 3.74 -0.69
C MET A 253 0.55 3.44 0.39
N ILE A 254 -0.40 4.34 0.66
CA ILE A 254 -1.50 4.02 1.58
C ILE A 254 -2.43 3.01 0.89
N ARG A 255 -2.63 1.86 1.53
CA ARG A 255 -3.48 0.76 1.05
C ARG A 255 -4.79 0.67 1.82
N SER A 256 -4.73 0.82 3.14
CA SER A 256 -5.89 0.65 4.01
C SER A 256 -5.96 1.75 5.07
N ILE A 257 -7.17 2.20 5.37
CA ILE A 257 -7.49 3.25 6.33
C ILE A 257 -8.64 2.77 7.21
N TYR A 258 -8.45 2.87 8.53
CA TYR A 258 -9.41 2.44 9.53
C TYR A 258 -9.80 3.60 10.43
N LEU A 259 -11.09 3.76 10.72
CA LEU A 259 -11.61 4.58 11.81
C LEU A 259 -12.21 3.67 12.87
N ALA A 260 -11.67 3.73 14.07
CA ALA A 260 -12.08 2.87 15.17
C ALA A 260 -13.26 3.44 15.96
N ASN A 261 -14.03 2.53 16.59
CA ASN A 261 -15.11 2.85 17.51
C ASN A 261 -16.22 3.75 16.92
N ILE A 262 -16.56 3.52 15.65
CA ILE A 262 -17.73 4.13 15.01
C ILE A 262 -18.95 3.27 15.38
N ASN A 263 -19.75 3.75 16.35
CA ASN A 263 -20.86 3.00 16.95
C ASN A 263 -22.24 3.38 16.39
N THR A 264 -22.27 4.09 15.27
CA THR A 264 -23.48 4.63 14.65
C THR A 264 -23.57 4.16 13.20
N ASN A 265 -24.79 4.13 12.67
CA ASN A 265 -24.99 3.82 11.26
C ASN A 265 -24.47 4.97 10.40
N ALA A 266 -23.54 4.66 9.50
CA ALA A 266 -22.96 5.62 8.58
C ALA A 266 -22.94 5.07 7.16
N THR A 267 -23.31 5.92 6.19
CA THR A 267 -23.09 5.63 4.77
C THR A 267 -21.66 6.02 4.42
N SER A 268 -20.85 5.05 4.05
CA SER A 268 -19.46 5.26 3.66
C SER A 268 -19.33 5.61 2.18
N ARG A 269 -18.43 6.55 1.87
CA ARG A 269 -18.00 6.92 0.51
C ARG A 269 -16.46 6.83 0.41
N GLY A 270 -15.97 6.53 -0.78
CA GLY A 270 -14.54 6.47 -1.08
C GLY A 270 -14.29 6.66 -2.58
N PRO A 271 -13.04 6.94 -2.97
CA PRO A 271 -12.66 7.11 -4.38
C PRO A 271 -12.81 5.81 -5.18
N GLN A 272 -12.78 5.93 -6.52
CA GLN A 272 -12.81 4.77 -7.40
C GLN A 272 -11.64 3.82 -7.09
N GLY A 273 -11.91 2.51 -7.12
CA GLY A 273 -10.92 1.46 -6.89
C GLY A 273 -10.79 1.05 -5.42
N TRP A 274 -11.34 1.84 -4.50
CA TRP A 274 -11.38 1.53 -3.07
C TRP A 274 -12.68 0.85 -2.68
N GLU A 275 -12.56 -0.24 -1.93
CA GLU A 275 -13.66 -0.87 -1.23
C GLU A 275 -13.88 -0.19 0.12
N ARG A 276 -15.06 -0.42 0.69
CA ARG A 276 -15.48 0.17 1.96
C ARG A 276 -16.40 -0.76 2.70
N GLN A 277 -16.13 -0.96 3.98
CA GLN A 277 -16.94 -1.83 4.84
C GLN A 277 -16.88 -1.40 6.30
N MET A 278 -17.92 -1.76 7.05
CA MET A 278 -17.79 -1.81 8.50
C MET A 278 -16.94 -3.02 8.86
N THR A 279 -15.93 -2.82 9.70
CA THR A 279 -15.03 -3.88 10.13
C THR A 279 -15.10 -4.05 11.65
N TRP A 280 -15.19 -5.30 12.07
CA TRP A 280 -15.21 -5.67 13.49
C TRP A 280 -13.81 -5.57 14.12
N LEU A 281 -12.74 -5.54 13.32
CA LEU A 281 -11.34 -5.45 13.80
C LEU A 281 -11.09 -4.24 14.70
N VAL A 282 -11.75 -3.11 14.39
CA VAL A 282 -11.67 -1.86 15.17
C VAL A 282 -13.05 -1.34 15.59
N MET A 283 -14.09 -2.16 15.43
CA MET A 283 -15.49 -1.78 15.63
C MET A 283 -15.80 -0.45 14.92
N GLY A 284 -15.55 -0.37 13.62
CA GLY A 284 -15.69 0.88 12.88
C GLY A 284 -15.60 0.73 11.36
N GLN A 285 -15.06 1.75 10.69
CA GLN A 285 -15.06 1.83 9.22
C GLN A 285 -13.67 1.51 8.65
N GLU A 286 -13.64 0.75 7.56
CA GLU A 286 -12.44 0.50 6.76
C GLU A 286 -12.65 0.98 5.31
N TRP A 287 -11.62 1.61 4.76
CA TRP A 287 -11.44 1.75 3.32
C TRP A 287 -10.15 1.06 2.91
N TYR A 288 -10.18 0.27 1.85
CA TYR A 288 -8.98 -0.41 1.36
C TYR A 288 -8.97 -0.57 -0.16
N ALA A 289 -7.79 -0.62 -0.76
CA ALA A 289 -7.59 -0.95 -2.17
C ALA A 289 -6.97 -2.35 -2.31
N PHE A 290 -7.55 -3.18 -3.18
CA PHE A 290 -6.99 -4.50 -3.49
C PHE A 290 -5.63 -4.39 -4.20
N ASP A 291 -4.82 -5.45 -4.10
CA ASP A 291 -3.51 -5.57 -4.73
C ASP A 291 -3.56 -5.43 -6.26
N GLN A 292 -4.63 -5.89 -6.90
CA GLN A 292 -4.84 -5.73 -8.34
C GLN A 292 -5.14 -4.26 -8.76
N ARG A 293 -5.31 -3.38 -7.77
CA ARG A 293 -5.72 -1.98 -7.89
C ARG A 293 -4.68 -1.01 -7.31
N LYS A 294 -3.39 -1.40 -7.27
CA LYS A 294 -2.26 -0.55 -6.82
C LYS A 294 -2.27 0.87 -7.39
N GLN A 295 -2.72 1.04 -8.63
CA GLN A 295 -2.81 2.35 -9.29
C GLN A 295 -3.76 3.34 -8.59
N TYR A 296 -4.70 2.85 -7.77
CA TYR A 296 -5.64 3.69 -7.02
C TYR A 296 -5.17 3.99 -5.59
N MET A 297 -4.09 3.37 -5.11
CA MET A 297 -3.53 3.62 -3.77
C MET A 297 -2.93 5.04 -3.67
N ILE A 298 -2.91 5.62 -2.47
CA ILE A 298 -2.36 6.98 -2.28
C ILE A 298 -0.83 6.90 -2.24
N LYS A 299 -0.20 7.23 -3.38
CA LYS A 299 1.26 7.22 -3.54
C LYS A 299 1.96 8.23 -2.63
N SER A 300 3.25 8.01 -2.38
CA SER A 300 4.12 8.96 -1.69
C SER A 300 4.04 10.35 -2.34
N GLY A 301 3.88 11.39 -1.52
CA GLY A 301 3.67 12.77 -1.95
C GLY A 301 2.29 13.11 -2.53
N LYS A 302 1.30 12.21 -2.43
CA LYS A 302 -0.06 12.42 -2.92
C LYS A 302 -1.07 12.50 -1.77
N SER A 303 -2.23 13.07 -2.10
CA SER A 303 -3.36 13.25 -1.20
C SER A 303 -4.66 12.93 -1.92
N ASP A 304 -5.67 12.48 -1.16
CA ASP A 304 -7.03 12.25 -1.67
C ASP A 304 -8.05 12.66 -0.61
N ASN A 305 -9.07 13.41 -1.04
CA ASN A 305 -10.13 13.98 -0.20
C ASN A 305 -11.52 13.37 -0.46
N SER A 306 -11.58 12.23 -1.15
CA SER A 306 -12.83 11.59 -1.57
C SER A 306 -13.41 10.61 -0.53
N PHE A 307 -12.73 10.46 0.61
CA PHE A 307 -13.15 9.57 1.70
C PHE A 307 -14.17 10.27 2.58
N GLY A 308 -15.18 9.54 3.06
CA GLY A 308 -16.14 10.15 3.97
C GLY A 308 -17.22 9.24 4.50
N LEU A 309 -17.96 9.80 5.45
CA LEU A 309 -19.10 9.16 6.11
C LEU A 309 -20.26 10.16 6.14
N ILE A 310 -21.47 9.66 5.92
CA ILE A 310 -22.71 10.42 6.14
C ILE A 310 -23.47 9.71 7.26
N SER A 311 -23.75 10.40 8.36
CA SER A 311 -24.35 9.80 9.55
C SER A 311 -25.11 10.83 10.38
N THR A 312 -26.08 10.38 11.17
CA THR A 312 -26.72 11.18 12.22
C THR A 312 -25.88 11.27 13.50
N GLY A 313 -24.83 10.45 13.62
CA GLY A 313 -23.95 10.48 14.79
C GLY A 313 -23.13 11.76 14.86
N LEU A 314 -22.98 12.28 16.08
CA LEU A 314 -22.30 13.54 16.35
C LEU A 314 -20.77 13.42 16.18
N PRO A 315 -20.07 14.52 15.90
CA PRO A 315 -18.61 14.50 15.84
C PRO A 315 -18.02 14.08 17.19
N ALA A 316 -17.15 13.08 17.16
CA ALA A 316 -16.40 12.60 18.31
C ALA A 316 -14.94 12.38 17.93
N VAL A 317 -14.02 12.49 18.90
CA VAL A 317 -12.62 12.12 18.68
C VAL A 317 -12.51 10.60 18.54
N VAL A 318 -11.98 10.15 17.40
CA VAL A 318 -11.81 8.73 17.08
C VAL A 318 -10.36 8.44 16.72
N LYS A 319 -9.91 7.22 17.02
CA LYS A 319 -8.60 6.74 16.63
C LYS A 319 -8.65 6.26 15.18
N TYR A 320 -7.60 6.54 14.42
CA TYR A 320 -7.41 5.95 13.10
C TYR A 320 -6.18 5.05 13.06
N PHE A 321 -6.18 4.13 12.10
CA PHE A 321 -5.02 3.32 11.71
C PHE A 321 -4.87 3.38 10.20
N VAL A 322 -3.65 3.47 9.70
CA VAL A 322 -3.33 3.50 8.28
C VAL A 322 -2.21 2.50 8.00
N GLN A 323 -2.48 1.59 7.06
CA GLN A 323 -1.53 0.59 6.60
C GLN A 323 -1.06 0.87 5.18
N GLY A 324 0.24 0.73 5.00
CA GLY A 324 0.93 0.81 3.75
C GLY A 324 0.74 -0.45 2.92
N TYR A 325 0.96 -0.32 1.61
CA TYR A 325 1.00 -1.47 0.74
C TYR A 325 2.15 -2.40 1.10
N ARG A 326 1.80 -3.66 1.31
CA ARG A 326 2.69 -4.82 1.40
C ARG A 326 1.98 -6.02 0.78
N PRO A 327 2.70 -7.04 0.33
CA PRO A 327 2.09 -8.33 0.02
C PRO A 327 1.33 -8.87 1.23
N GLU A 328 0.13 -9.39 0.99
CA GLU A 328 -0.63 -10.04 2.06
C GLU A 328 0.07 -11.33 2.48
N PRO A 329 -0.03 -11.69 3.78
CA PRO A 329 0.38 -13.02 4.18
C PRO A 329 -0.51 -14.04 3.45
N MET A 330 0.11 -15.07 2.89
CA MET A 330 -0.60 -16.13 2.18
C MET A 330 -1.24 -17.08 3.20
N ASP A 331 -2.56 -17.17 3.18
CA ASP A 331 -3.34 -18.14 3.95
C ASP A 331 -3.38 -19.49 3.22
N GLU A 332 -2.20 -20.02 2.87
CA GLU A 332 -2.08 -21.40 2.37
C GLU A 332 -1.77 -22.33 3.56
N ASP A 333 -2.52 -23.43 3.62
CA ASP A 333 -2.48 -24.50 4.63
C ASP A 333 -1.00 -24.94 4.89
N PRO A 334 -0.50 -24.99 6.15
CA PRO A 334 -1.28 -25.23 7.38
C PRO A 334 -1.35 -24.11 8.43
N ILE A 335 -0.73 -22.95 8.21
CA ILE A 335 -0.69 -21.92 9.26
C ILE A 335 -1.84 -20.93 9.07
N LYS A 336 -3.00 -21.27 9.64
CA LYS A 336 -4.12 -20.35 9.68
C LYS A 336 -3.77 -19.11 10.50
N ILE A 337 -3.84 -17.95 9.88
CA ILE A 337 -3.65 -16.67 10.57
C ILE A 337 -4.84 -16.45 11.52
N THR A 338 -4.55 -16.38 12.81
CA THR A 338 -5.57 -16.15 13.84
C THR A 338 -6.04 -14.69 13.85
N GLU A 339 -7.29 -14.46 14.23
CA GLU A 339 -7.87 -13.12 14.40
C GLU A 339 -7.01 -12.21 15.30
N ASP A 340 -6.50 -12.72 16.42
CA ASP A 340 -5.64 -11.96 17.33
C ASP A 340 -4.35 -11.47 16.64
N ARG A 341 -3.81 -12.23 15.69
CA ARG A 341 -2.63 -11.81 14.91
C ARG A 341 -2.99 -10.69 13.95
N ILE A 342 -4.14 -10.76 13.30
CA ILE A 342 -4.64 -9.70 12.39
C ILE A 342 -4.85 -8.40 13.19
N ILE A 343 -5.49 -8.48 14.35
CA ILE A 343 -5.71 -7.32 15.23
C ILE A 343 -4.37 -6.75 15.72
N ASN A 344 -3.46 -7.62 16.17
CA ASN A 344 -2.14 -7.18 16.63
C ASN A 344 -1.32 -6.54 15.51
N ASP A 345 -1.38 -7.07 14.30
CA ASP A 345 -0.76 -6.44 13.13
C ASP A 345 -1.40 -5.07 12.86
N LEU A 346 -2.72 -4.97 12.82
CA LEU A 346 -3.40 -3.69 12.62
C LEU A 346 -3.00 -2.63 13.66
N ILE A 347 -2.92 -3.02 14.94
CA ILE A 347 -2.61 -2.07 16.02
C ILE A 347 -1.14 -1.65 16.03
N ASN A 348 -0.22 -2.59 15.81
CA ASN A 348 1.22 -2.37 16.00
C ASN A 348 1.98 -2.09 14.70
N ASN A 349 1.40 -2.46 13.55
CA ASN A 349 1.99 -2.33 12.22
C ASN A 349 1.18 -1.37 11.34
N SER A 350 0.71 -0.28 11.96
CA SER A 350 0.05 0.83 11.29
C SER A 350 0.62 2.16 11.77
N VAL A 351 0.55 3.18 10.92
CA VAL A 351 0.58 4.55 11.41
C VAL A 351 -0.76 4.84 12.08
N SER A 352 -0.76 5.43 13.27
CA SER A 352 -1.99 5.72 14.00
C SER A 352 -2.01 7.13 14.58
N GLY A 353 -3.20 7.65 14.79
CA GLY A 353 -3.43 8.97 15.35
C GLY A 353 -4.90 9.19 15.64
N PHE A 354 -5.31 10.45 15.74
CA PHE A 354 -6.69 10.84 16.01
C PHE A 354 -7.24 11.73 14.91
N THR A 355 -8.54 11.57 14.64
CA THR A 355 -9.36 12.45 13.80
C THR A 355 -10.75 12.52 14.44
N ILE A 356 -11.73 13.08 13.74
CA ILE A 356 -13.13 13.06 14.20
C ILE A 356 -13.95 12.10 13.35
N GLY A 357 -14.91 11.43 13.97
CA GLY A 357 -15.84 10.53 13.29
C GLY A 357 -17.20 10.54 13.96
N PRO A 358 -18.23 9.99 13.31
CA PRO A 358 -19.58 9.98 13.84
C PRO A 358 -19.71 9.01 15.03
N LYS A 359 -20.37 9.46 16.10
CA LYS A 359 -20.67 8.65 17.28
C LYS A 359 -22.05 8.98 17.83
N ASP A 360 -22.80 7.97 18.22
CA ASP A 360 -24.09 8.19 18.88
C ASP A 360 -23.86 8.76 20.30
N PRO A 361 -24.66 9.75 20.73
CA PRO A 361 -24.67 10.21 22.11
C PRO A 361 -25.10 9.08 23.06
N LEU A 362 -24.66 9.15 24.31
CA LEU A 362 -25.03 8.17 25.32
C LEU A 362 -26.55 8.17 25.56
N LEU A 363 -27.14 6.98 25.71
CA LEU A 363 -28.54 6.77 26.06
C LEU A 363 -28.65 6.12 27.45
N PRO A 364 -29.50 6.65 28.36
CA PRO A 364 -30.30 7.87 28.22
C PRO A 364 -29.42 9.12 28.16
N PHE A 365 -29.88 10.15 27.45
CA PHE A 365 -29.17 11.42 27.34
C PHE A 365 -29.13 12.15 28.70
N ASN A 366 -27.93 12.57 29.11
CA ASN A 366 -27.68 13.36 30.32
C ASN A 366 -26.92 14.63 29.92
N ASP A 367 -27.55 15.79 30.09
CA ASP A 367 -27.03 17.10 29.71
C ASP A 367 -25.74 17.47 30.47
N ILE A 368 -25.64 17.09 31.75
CA ILE A 368 -24.46 17.35 32.59
C ILE A 368 -23.27 16.50 32.14
N ASP A 369 -23.47 15.19 31.90
CA ASP A 369 -22.40 14.30 31.43
C ASP A 369 -21.95 14.67 30.00
N PHE A 370 -22.89 15.16 29.18
CA PHE A 370 -22.59 15.63 27.83
C PHE A 370 -21.72 16.90 27.84
N LEU A 371 -21.92 17.82 28.78
CA LEU A 371 -21.03 18.98 28.98
C LEU A 371 -19.62 18.57 29.42
N ASP A 372 -19.48 17.52 30.21
CA ASP A 372 -18.16 16.96 30.56
C ASP A 372 -17.46 16.37 29.33
N THR A 373 -18.23 15.79 28.41
CA THR A 373 -17.72 15.34 27.11
C THR A 373 -17.23 16.51 26.25
N LEU A 374 -17.99 17.61 26.16
CA LEU A 374 -17.58 18.83 25.44
C LEU A 374 -16.30 19.47 26.02
N ASN A 375 -16.17 19.52 27.35
CA ASN A 375 -14.94 19.95 28.01
C ASN A 375 -13.76 19.02 27.69
N SER A 376 -13.99 17.70 27.71
CA SER A 376 -12.99 16.71 27.31
C SER A 376 -12.53 16.91 25.86
N TYR A 377 -13.46 17.15 24.93
CA TYR A 377 -13.12 17.45 23.53
C TYR A 377 -12.33 18.74 23.38
N THR A 378 -12.59 19.76 24.19
CA THR A 378 -11.78 20.99 24.20
C THR A 378 -10.33 20.69 24.60
N ASN A 379 -10.13 19.92 25.67
CA ASN A 379 -8.80 19.53 26.15
C ASN A 379 -8.05 18.62 25.16
N GLN A 380 -8.75 17.64 24.57
CA GLN A 380 -8.18 16.76 23.54
C GLN A 380 -7.81 17.55 22.30
N SER A 381 -8.69 18.43 21.82
CA SER A 381 -8.43 19.29 20.66
C SER A 381 -7.22 20.18 20.89
N ARG A 382 -7.02 20.72 22.11
CA ARG A 382 -5.81 21.46 22.47
C ARG A 382 -4.55 20.60 22.42
N SER A 383 -4.62 19.39 22.98
CA SER A 383 -3.49 18.44 23.04
C SER A 383 -3.10 17.91 21.66
N LEU A 384 -4.08 17.75 20.76
CA LEU A 384 -3.89 17.35 19.37
C LEU A 384 -3.50 18.51 18.45
N GLY A 385 -3.46 19.75 18.96
CA GLY A 385 -3.14 20.94 18.19
C GLY A 385 -4.28 21.46 17.29
N TRP A 386 -5.50 20.94 17.42
CA TRP A 386 -6.69 21.42 16.73
C TRP A 386 -7.20 22.76 17.30
N ILE A 387 -6.90 23.05 18.57
CA ILE A 387 -6.97 24.38 19.16
C ILE A 387 -5.53 24.91 19.28
N GLN A 388 -5.24 26.03 18.61
CA GLN A 388 -3.87 26.50 18.44
C GLN A 388 -3.20 26.96 19.75
N ASN A 389 -3.97 27.59 20.64
CA ASN A 389 -3.43 28.24 21.83
C ASN A 389 -4.28 27.94 23.09
N GLN A 390 -3.66 28.14 24.26
CA GLN A 390 -4.29 27.83 25.55
C GLN A 390 -5.45 28.77 25.87
N GLU A 391 -5.35 30.04 25.50
CA GLU A 391 -6.39 31.06 25.77
C GLU A 391 -7.72 30.69 25.12
N THR A 392 -7.70 30.22 23.87
CA THR A 392 -8.89 29.73 23.18
C THR A 392 -9.47 28.50 23.88
N ALA A 393 -8.65 27.56 24.33
CA ALA A 393 -9.12 26.39 25.07
C ALA A 393 -9.77 26.78 26.41
N ASP A 394 -9.11 27.64 27.20
CA ASP A 394 -9.61 28.13 28.48
C ASP A 394 -10.93 28.89 28.33
N LYS A 395 -11.10 29.64 27.23
CA LYS A 395 -12.35 30.31 26.87
C LYS A 395 -13.51 29.31 26.75
N TYR A 396 -13.36 28.26 25.95
CA TYR A 396 -14.44 27.26 25.76
C TYR A 396 -14.71 26.47 27.05
N SER A 397 -13.67 26.07 27.78
CA SER A 397 -13.85 25.39 29.07
C SER A 397 -14.60 26.25 30.09
N SER A 398 -14.32 27.56 30.13
CA SER A 398 -15.04 28.50 30.99
C SER A 398 -16.50 28.65 30.57
N LEU A 399 -16.77 28.77 29.26
CA LEU A 399 -18.14 28.85 28.73
C LEU A 399 -18.95 27.59 29.07
N PHE A 400 -18.41 26.39 28.87
CA PHE A 400 -19.10 25.15 29.22
C PHE A 400 -19.27 24.96 30.73
N THR A 401 -18.32 25.43 31.55
CA THR A 401 -18.46 25.43 33.01
C THR A 401 -19.61 26.34 33.48
N ASN A 402 -19.79 27.49 32.83
CA ASN A 402 -20.91 28.38 33.11
C ASN A 402 -22.25 27.74 32.73
N VAL A 403 -22.34 27.11 31.55
CA VAL A 403 -23.55 26.37 31.13
C VAL A 403 -23.88 25.28 32.16
N LYS A 404 -22.87 24.50 32.58
CA LYS A 404 -23.03 23.43 33.57
C LYS A 404 -23.58 23.97 34.90
N SER A 405 -23.01 25.07 35.40
CA SER A 405 -23.45 25.72 36.63
C SER A 405 -24.91 26.19 36.53
N SER A 406 -25.28 26.87 35.44
CA SER A 406 -26.66 27.31 35.21
C SER A 406 -27.66 26.14 35.16
N LEU A 407 -27.30 25.01 34.52
CA LEU A 407 -28.18 23.84 34.49
C LEU A 407 -28.34 23.19 35.86
N GLN A 408 -27.28 23.11 36.66
CA GLN A 408 -27.31 22.59 38.02
C GLN A 408 -28.18 23.44 38.95
N GLU A 409 -28.22 24.76 38.73
CA GLU A 409 -29.06 25.71 39.46
C GLU A 409 -30.51 25.78 38.92
N GLY A 410 -30.84 25.05 37.84
CA GLY A 410 -32.16 25.04 37.22
C GLY A 410 -32.43 26.24 36.29
N TYR A 411 -31.42 27.04 35.96
CA TYR A 411 -31.52 28.21 35.09
C TYR A 411 -31.39 27.85 33.60
N VAL A 412 -32.33 27.06 33.07
CA VAL A 412 -32.30 26.54 31.69
C VAL A 412 -32.21 27.66 30.63
N ALA A 413 -32.93 28.78 30.81
CA ALA A 413 -32.89 29.90 29.88
C ALA A 413 -31.49 30.57 29.81
N GLN A 414 -30.80 30.68 30.95
CA GLN A 414 -29.44 31.22 31.02
C GLN A 414 -28.41 30.26 30.41
N ALA A 415 -28.58 28.96 30.62
CA ALA A 415 -27.78 27.92 29.99
C ALA A 415 -27.91 28.00 28.45
N ARG A 416 -29.14 28.14 27.92
CA ARG A 416 -29.39 28.31 26.48
C ARG A 416 -28.70 29.56 25.90
N ALA A 417 -28.79 30.70 26.58
CA ALA A 417 -28.11 31.93 26.16
C ALA A 417 -26.57 31.80 26.17
N SER A 418 -26.03 31.04 27.13
CA SER A 418 -24.60 30.74 27.20
C SER A 418 -24.16 29.82 26.05
N LEU A 419 -24.97 28.83 25.68
CA LEU A 419 -24.73 28.01 24.48
C LEU A 419 -24.77 28.82 23.19
N ASP A 420 -25.67 29.80 23.06
CA ASP A 420 -25.66 30.75 21.94
C ASP A 420 -24.35 31.54 21.84
N THR A 421 -23.79 31.91 22.99
CA THR A 421 -22.48 32.57 23.03
C THR A 421 -21.38 31.64 22.52
N VAL A 422 -21.39 30.36 22.91
CA VAL A 422 -20.44 29.35 22.39
C VAL A 422 -20.55 29.25 20.86
N LEU A 423 -21.77 29.16 20.31
CA LEU A 423 -22.00 29.05 18.86
C LEU A 423 -21.54 30.28 18.09
N GLN A 424 -21.65 31.48 18.66
CA GLN A 424 -21.11 32.69 18.04
C GLN A 424 -19.58 32.70 18.08
N GLN A 425 -18.98 32.34 19.22
CA GLN A 425 -17.52 32.36 19.40
C GLN A 425 -16.82 31.31 18.53
N VAL A 426 -17.39 30.11 18.37
CA VAL A 426 -16.78 29.03 17.56
C VAL A 426 -16.67 29.42 16.09
N VAL A 427 -17.66 30.16 15.57
CA VAL A 427 -17.61 30.72 14.22
C VAL A 427 -16.51 31.77 14.08
N LEU A 428 -16.37 32.69 15.03
CA LEU A 428 -15.32 33.72 15.01
C LEU A 428 -13.92 33.10 15.09
N ASP A 429 -13.72 32.13 15.98
CA ASP A 429 -12.41 31.52 16.19
C ASP A 429 -12.00 30.56 15.07
N SER A 430 -12.96 30.01 14.32
CA SER A 430 -12.70 29.11 13.17
C SER A 430 -11.78 29.70 12.11
N ALA A 431 -11.71 31.03 12.02
CA ALA A 431 -10.87 31.72 11.05
C ALA A 431 -9.39 31.75 11.44
N THR A 432 -9.06 31.55 12.72
CA THR A 432 -7.70 31.83 13.24
C THR A 432 -7.18 30.84 14.25
N SER A 433 -8.03 30.28 15.12
CA SER A 433 -7.61 29.59 16.35
C SER A 433 -8.09 28.13 16.44
N LEU A 434 -9.03 27.73 15.59
CA LEU A 434 -9.57 26.36 15.53
C LEU A 434 -9.32 25.74 14.15
N THR A 435 -8.95 24.46 14.10
CA THR A 435 -9.04 23.66 12.88
C THR A 435 -10.49 23.24 12.62
N SER A 436 -10.75 22.63 11.46
CA SER A 436 -12.09 22.13 11.12
C SER A 436 -12.59 21.07 12.10
N GLU A 437 -11.68 20.26 12.66
CA GLU A 437 -12.02 19.24 13.66
C GLU A 437 -12.47 19.85 14.98
N ALA A 438 -11.69 20.77 15.55
CA ALA A 438 -12.06 21.45 16.79
C ALA A 438 -13.37 22.24 16.62
N TYR A 439 -13.51 22.92 15.48
CA TYR A 439 -14.74 23.62 15.13
C TYR A 439 -15.95 22.68 15.11
N ALA A 440 -15.87 21.54 14.41
CA ALA A 440 -16.97 20.59 14.31
C ALA A 440 -17.33 19.97 15.67
N LEU A 441 -16.32 19.59 16.47
CA LEU A 441 -16.53 19.05 17.81
C LEU A 441 -17.28 20.03 18.70
N ILE A 442 -16.89 21.31 18.70
CA ILE A 442 -17.51 22.33 19.56
C ILE A 442 -18.89 22.70 19.01
N ARG A 443 -18.99 23.03 17.72
CA ARG A 443 -20.22 23.57 17.12
C ARG A 443 -21.37 22.58 17.15
N PHE A 444 -21.23 21.43 16.49
CA PHE A 444 -22.34 20.51 16.26
C PHE A 444 -22.82 19.84 17.56
N ASN A 445 -21.90 19.50 18.47
CA ASN A 445 -22.30 19.00 19.79
C ASN A 445 -22.98 20.08 20.64
N THR A 446 -22.59 21.36 20.54
CA THR A 446 -23.26 22.47 21.24
C THR A 446 -24.67 22.70 20.68
N GLU A 447 -24.85 22.67 19.36
CA GLU A 447 -26.18 22.73 18.70
C GLU A 447 -27.06 21.58 19.17
N TYR A 448 -26.53 20.35 19.20
CA TYR A 448 -27.24 19.18 19.71
C TYR A 448 -27.69 19.36 21.16
N LEU A 449 -26.76 19.70 22.07
CA LEU A 449 -27.08 19.92 23.49
C LEU A 449 -28.17 20.96 23.65
N LYS A 450 -28.06 22.11 22.97
CA LYS A 450 -29.04 23.20 23.03
C LYS A 450 -30.43 22.73 22.61
N ASN A 451 -30.53 21.87 21.60
CA ASN A 451 -31.81 21.37 21.10
C ASN A 451 -32.45 20.32 22.04
N HIS A 452 -31.66 19.67 22.91
CA HIS A 452 -32.11 18.64 23.84
C HIS A 452 -32.32 19.14 25.28
N LEU A 453 -32.11 20.42 25.56
CA LEU A 453 -32.45 21.01 26.86
C LEU A 453 -33.98 21.17 26.98
N HIS A 454 -34.64 20.32 27.75
CA HIS A 454 -36.07 20.52 28.06
C HIS A 454 -36.26 21.55 29.18
N GLU A 455 -37.29 22.39 29.06
CA GLU A 455 -37.78 23.14 30.23
C GLU A 455 -38.35 22.13 31.23
N LYS A 456 -37.79 22.11 32.43
CA LYS A 456 -38.22 21.22 33.52
C LYS A 456 -39.48 21.73 34.20
#